data_AF-A0A4Q6B3J3-F1
#
_entry.id   AF-A0A4Q6B3J3-F1
#
_cell.length_a   1.000
_cell.length_b   1.000
_cell.length_c   1.000
_cell.angle_alpha   90.00
_cell.angle_beta   90.00
_cell.angle_gamma   90.00
#
_symmetry.space_group_name_H-M   'P 1'
#
loop_
_entity.id
_entity.type
_entity.pdbx_description
1 polymer ?
#
loop_
_entity_poly.entity_id
_entity_poly.type
_entity_poly.pdbx_seq_one_letter_code
_entity_poly.pdbx_strand_id
1 'polypeptide(L)' 'WWDYRAAGFHRNLGLRIDLVLASRSLAAACRASVVDVAPRRAERPSDHAPVVASFDI' A
#
# COMPACT_ATOMS: atom_id res chain seq x y z
N TRP A 1 -3.93 4.76 -2.41
CA TRP A 1 -4.69 5.20 -3.59
C TRP A 1 -4.37 6.66 -3.92
N TRP A 2 -4.24 6.98 -5.20
CA TRP A 2 -4.14 8.35 -5.71
C TRP A 2 -4.94 8.48 -7.01
N ASP A 3 -5.80 9.49 -7.07
CA ASP A 3 -6.54 9.85 -8.28
C ASP A 3 -5.58 10.18 -9.45
N TYR A 4 -5.98 9.84 -10.68
CA TYR A 4 -5.21 10.15 -11.89
C TYR A 4 -5.22 11.64 -12.24
N ARG A 5 -6.18 12.41 -11.72
CA ARG A 5 -6.33 13.84 -11.97
C ARG A 5 -5.37 14.66 -11.09
N ALA A 6 -5.13 15.91 -11.50
CA ALA A 6 -4.43 16.93 -10.72
C ALA A 6 -3.03 16.53 -10.19
N ALA A 7 -2.38 15.57 -10.85
CA ALA A 7 -1.08 15.02 -10.46
C ALA A 7 -1.02 14.56 -8.98
N GLY A 8 -2.11 13.96 -8.47
CA GLY A 8 -2.25 13.58 -7.06
C GLY A 8 -1.10 12.71 -6.55
N PHE A 9 -0.63 11.76 -7.36
CA PHE A 9 0.51 10.91 -7.01
C PHE A 9 1.82 11.68 -6.80
N HIS A 10 2.19 12.57 -7.72
CA HIS A 10 3.42 13.37 -7.61
C HIS A 10 3.37 14.36 -6.45
N ARG A 11 2.17 14.84 -6.11
CA ARG A 11 1.92 15.77 -5.00
C ARG A 11 1.69 15.05 -3.66
N ASN A 12 1.71 13.71 -3.66
CA ASN A 12 1.38 12.87 -2.53
C ASN A 12 0.01 13.19 -1.87
N LEU A 13 -0.99 13.51 -2.70
CA LEU A 13 -2.37 13.78 -2.28
C LEU A 13 -3.23 12.55 -2.53
N GLY A 14 -3.22 11.62 -1.58
CA GLY A 14 -3.90 10.32 -1.70
C GLY A 14 -4.62 9.90 -0.43
N LEU A 15 -5.21 8.72 -0.49
CA LEU A 15 -5.91 8.08 0.62
C LEU A 15 -5.27 6.73 0.95
N ARG A 16 -5.25 6.38 2.24
CA ARG A 16 -4.92 5.04 2.73
C ARG A 16 -6.21 4.26 2.97
N ILE A 17 -6.64 3.50 1.97
CA ILE A 17 -7.92 2.76 1.98
C ILE A 17 -7.75 1.24 1.74
N ASP A 18 -6.54 0.80 1.47
CA ASP A 18 -6.16 -0.60 1.34
C ASP A 18 -5.50 -1.05 2.65
N LEU A 19 -5.97 -2.15 3.24
CA LEU A 19 -5.61 -2.57 4.60
C LEU A 19 -5.34 -4.08 4.63
N VAL A 20 -4.38 -4.47 5.45
CA VAL A 20 -4.19 -5.87 5.88
C VAL A 20 -4.62 -5.96 7.34
N LEU A 21 -5.73 -6.65 7.60
CA LEU A 21 -6.24 -6.88 8.96
C LEU A 21 -5.89 -8.31 9.39
N ALA A 22 -5.30 -8.45 10.57
CA ALA A 22 -4.87 -9.74 11.12
C ALA A 22 -5.48 -9.99 12.51
N SER A 23 -5.72 -11.25 12.85
CA SER A 23 -6.05 -11.65 14.22
C SER A 23 -4.86 -11.34 15.16
N ARG A 24 -5.10 -11.29 16.48
CA ARG A 24 -4.04 -10.98 17.45
C ARG A 24 -2.85 -11.96 17.36
N SER A 25 -3.11 -13.24 17.16
CA SER A 25 -2.06 -14.26 17.07
C SER A 25 -1.19 -14.07 15.82
N LEU A 26 -1.81 -13.80 14.66
CA LEU A 26 -1.06 -13.57 13.44
C LEU A 26 -0.35 -12.21 13.46
N ALA A 27 -0.97 -11.17 14.04
CA ALA A 27 -0.35 -9.86 14.19
C ALA A 27 0.94 -9.91 15.02
N ALA A 28 1.02 -10.80 16.02
CA ALA A 28 2.24 -11.01 16.81
C ALA A 28 3.42 -11.57 15.99
N ALA A 29 3.14 -12.25 14.88
CA ALA A 29 4.14 -12.75 13.94
C ALA A 29 4.53 -11.73 12.85
N CYS A 30 3.91 -10.55 12.80
CA CYS A 30 4.16 -9.55 11.77
C CYS A 30 5.56 -8.93 11.93
N ARG A 31 6.40 -9.05 10.89
CA ARG A 31 7.76 -8.48 10.86
C ARG A 31 7.82 -7.15 10.10
N ALA A 32 6.93 -6.96 9.13
CA ALA A 32 6.87 -5.74 8.34
C ALA A 32 5.45 -5.52 7.80
N SER A 33 5.06 -4.26 7.70
CA SER A 33 3.85 -3.81 6.98
C SER A 33 4.20 -2.53 6.22
N VAL A 34 4.15 -2.60 4.89
CA VAL A 34 4.62 -1.54 3.99
C VAL A 34 3.61 -1.29 2.89
N VAL A 35 3.63 -0.09 2.33
CA VAL A 35 2.97 0.19 1.06
C VAL A 35 4.02 0.37 0.01
N ASP A 36 4.06 -0.56 -0.93
CA ASP A 36 5.04 -0.56 -2.01
C ASP A 36 4.60 0.42 -3.10
N VAL A 37 5.28 1.57 -3.13
CA VAL A 37 5.00 2.64 -4.09
C VAL A 37 5.70 2.41 -5.43
N ALA A 38 6.64 1.46 -5.53
CA ALA A 38 7.40 1.26 -6.76
C ALA A 38 6.50 0.88 -7.96
N PRO A 39 5.53 -0.06 -7.84
CA PRO A 39 4.59 -0.36 -8.93
C PRO A 39 3.75 0.84 -9.36
N ARG A 40 3.46 1.78 -8.44
CA ARG A 40 2.70 3.00 -8.76
C ARG A 40 3.47 3.98 -9.65
N ARG A 41 4.79 3.81 -9.80
CA ARG A 41 5.66 4.62 -10.66
C ARG A 41 5.82 4.06 -12.09
N ALA A 42 5.28 2.87 -12.36
CA ALA A 42 5.39 2.23 -13.68
C ALA A 42 4.60 2.99 -14.76
N GLU A 43 4.84 2.66 -16.03
CA GLU A 43 4.01 3.14 -17.14
C GLU A 43 2.61 2.52 -17.04
N ARG A 44 1.56 3.37 -17.09
CA ARG A 44 0.15 2.97 -16.94
C ARG A 44 -0.12 2.10 -15.69
N PRO A 45 0.22 2.58 -14.49
CA PRO A 45 0.05 1.82 -13.26
C PRO A 45 -1.42 1.81 -12.83
N SER A 46 -1.77 0.95 -11.87
CA SER A 46 -3.02 1.10 -11.10
C SER A 46 -3.02 2.42 -10.32
N ASP A 47 -4.19 2.92 -9.93
CA ASP A 47 -4.39 4.04 -9.01
C ASP A 47 -4.13 3.66 -7.54
N HIS A 48 -4.05 2.37 -7.25
CA HIS A 48 -3.61 1.82 -5.96
C HIS A 48 -2.12 1.47 -5.96
N ALA A 49 -1.57 1.39 -4.76
CA ALA A 49 -0.24 0.85 -4.50
C ALA A 49 -0.41 -0.41 -3.63
N PRO A 50 0.31 -1.51 -3.90
CA PRO A 50 0.21 -2.71 -3.08
C PRO A 50 0.51 -2.44 -1.60
N VAL A 51 -0.29 -3.05 -0.72
CA VAL A 51 -0.02 -3.12 0.72
C VAL A 51 0.47 -4.52 1.02
N VAL A 52 1.65 -4.63 1.62
CA VAL A 52 2.33 -5.89 1.86
C VAL A 52 2.59 -6.02 3.36
N ALA A 53 2.23 -7.18 3.92
CA ALA A 53 2.60 -7.56 5.27
C ALA A 53 3.38 -8.88 5.23
N SER A 54 4.46 -8.97 6.00
CA SER A 54 5.30 -10.17 6.11
C SER A 54 5.18 -10.74 7.51
N PHE A 55 4.97 -12.05 7.60
CA PHE A 55 4.78 -12.78 8.86
C PHE A 55 5.83 -13.88 8.97
N ASP A 56 6.35 -14.07 10.17
CA ASP A 56 7.30 -15.13 10.53
C ASP A 56 6.54 -16.22 11.28
N ILE A 57 6.19 -17.30 10.58
CA ILE A 57 5.27 -18.36 11.02
C ILE A 57 5.89 -19.74 10.94
#